data_AF-A0A522FPU7-F1
#
_entry.id   AF-A0A522FPU7-F1
#
_cell.length_a   1.000
_cell.length_b   1.000
_cell.length_c   1.000
_cell.angle_alpha   90.00
_cell.angle_beta   90.00
_cell.angle_gamma   90.00
#
_symmetry.space_group_name_H-M   'P 1'
#
loop_
_entity.id
_entity.type
_entity.pdbx_description
1 polymer ?
#
loop_
_entity_poly.entity_id
_entity_poly.type
_entity_poly.pdbx_seq_one_letter_code
_entity_poly.pdbx_strand_id
1 'polypeptide(L)' 'METIVQNDMYLMIKRAVSEAIKEERMNLYLSLLPEVDEDEMKDIISKHGKPSKNNEYEDMTNLIFSEN' A
#
# COMPACT_ATOMS: atom_id res chain seq x y z
N MET A 1 -7.77 -33.52 17.13
CA MET A 1 -6.42 -32.91 17.12
C MET A 1 -5.93 -32.69 15.68
N GLU A 2 -6.14 -33.65 14.78
CA GLU A 2 -5.84 -33.55 13.34
C GLU A 2 -6.50 -32.37 12.60
N THR A 3 -7.77 -32.08 12.92
CA THR A 3 -8.56 -31.02 12.27
C THR A 3 -8.07 -29.60 12.59
N ILE A 4 -7.43 -29.41 13.74
CA ILE A 4 -6.89 -28.11 14.17
C ILE A 4 -5.62 -27.80 13.36
N VAL A 5 -4.74 -28.80 13.19
CA VAL A 5 -3.49 -28.68 12.41
C VAL A 5 -3.76 -28.40 10.93
N GLN A 6 -4.79 -29.04 10.35
CA GLN A 6 -5.21 -28.77 8.97
C GLN A 6 -5.70 -27.33 8.77
N ASN A 7 -6.44 -26.79 9.73
CA ASN A 7 -6.94 -25.42 9.66
C ASN A 7 -5.80 -24.39 9.76
N ASP A 8 -4.82 -24.63 10.62
CA ASP A 8 -3.66 -23.74 10.77
C ASP A 8 -2.81 -23.70 9.49
N MET A 9 -2.53 -24.86 8.91
CA MET A 9 -1.79 -24.96 7.64
C MET A 9 -2.54 -24.24 6.50
N TYR A 10 -3.87 -24.41 6.43
CA TYR A 10 -4.69 -23.71 5.44
C TYR A 10 -4.64 -22.18 5.61
N LEU A 11 -4.69 -21.68 6.84
CA LEU A 11 -4.55 -20.26 7.14
C LEU A 11 -3.16 -19.72 6.79
N MET A 12 -2.09 -20.48 7.06
CA MET A 12 -0.74 -20.11 6.67
C MET A 12 -0.60 -19.97 5.16
N ILE A 13 -1.11 -20.93 4.39
CA ILE A 13 -1.09 -20.87 2.92
C ILE A 13 -1.86 -19.65 2.42
N LYS A 14 -3.05 -19.38 2.97
CA LYS A 14 -3.84 -18.19 2.61
C LYS A 14 -3.08 -16.88 2.87
N ARG A 15 -2.40 -16.77 4.01
CA ARG A 15 -1.61 -15.59 4.35
C ARG A 15 -0.45 -15.41 3.39
N ALA A 16 0.32 -16.46 3.13
CA ALA A 16 1.44 -16.43 2.20
C ALA A 16 1.01 -15.98 0.79
N VAL A 17 -0.10 -16.52 0.27
CA VAL A 17 -0.66 -16.11 -1.02
C VAL A 17 -1.13 -14.65 -0.98
N SER A 18 -1.80 -14.23 0.10
CA SER A 18 -2.26 -12.85 0.25
C SER A 18 -1.11 -11.85 0.28
N GLU A 19 -0.01 -12.18 0.97
CA GLU A 19 1.18 -11.35 1.05
C GLU A 19 1.88 -11.24 -0.30
N ALA A 20 2.05 -12.36 -1.02
CA ALA A 20 2.65 -12.37 -2.35
C ALA A 20 1.88 -11.48 -3.35
N ILE A 21 0.54 -11.56 -3.35
CA ILE A 21 -0.30 -10.73 -4.22
C ILE A 21 -0.18 -9.24 -3.85
N LYS A 22 -0.12 -8.91 -2.55
CA LYS A 22 0.05 -7.53 -2.10
C LYS A 22 1.38 -6.95 -2.55
N GLU A 23 2.45 -7.73 -2.44
CA GLU A 23 3.79 -7.34 -2.86
C GLU A 23 3.85 -7.09 -4.38
N GLU A 24 3.34 -8.02 -5.19
CA GLU A 24 3.29 -7.86 -6.64
C GLU A 24 2.51 -6.62 -7.06
N ARG A 25 1.36 -6.37 -6.42
CA ARG A 25 0.56 -5.18 -6.67
C ARG A 25 1.28 -3.88 -6.28
N MET A 26 2.01 -3.88 -5.17
CA MET A 26 2.82 -2.72 -4.76
C MET A 26 3.91 -2.43 -5.77
N ASN A 27 4.62 -3.46 -6.25
CA ASN A 27 5.64 -3.32 -7.27
C ASN A 27 5.06 -2.77 -8.58
N LEU A 28 3.88 -3.23 -8.99
CA LEU A 28 3.18 -2.70 -10.14
C LEU A 28 2.86 -1.20 -9.96
N TYR A 29 2.29 -0.80 -8.81
CA TYR A 29 2.02 0.61 -8.54
C TYR A 29 3.27 1.46 -8.63
N LEU A 30 4.37 1.03 -7.99
CA LEU A 30 5.64 1.74 -8.04
C LEU A 30 6.19 1.86 -9.48
N SER A 31 6.02 0.82 -10.31
CA SER A 31 6.46 0.86 -11.71
C SER A 31 5.61 1.77 -12.60
N LEU A 32 4.39 2.07 -12.19
CA LEU A 32 3.45 2.93 -12.92
C LEU A 32 3.46 4.38 -12.43
N LEU A 33 4.12 4.67 -11.30
CA LEU A 33 4.28 6.03 -10.83
C LEU A 33 5.11 6.81 -11.83
N PRO A 34 4.63 7.98 -12.30
CA PRO A 34 5.45 8.82 -13.16
C PRO A 34 6.68 9.29 -12.39
N GLU A 35 7.83 9.35 -13.07
CA GLU A 35 8.98 10.08 -12.54
C GLU A 35 8.57 11.54 -12.41
N VAL A 36 8.60 12.06 -11.19
CA VAL A 36 8.34 13.47 -10.93
C VAL A 36 9.68 14.20 -10.91
N ASP A 37 9.82 15.18 -11.79
CA ASP A 37 10.99 16.07 -11.80
C ASP A 37 10.99 16.96 -10.54
N GLU A 38 12.17 17.29 -10.03
CA GLU A 38 12.31 18.17 -8.86
C GLU A 38 11.67 19.54 -9.11
N ASP A 39 11.78 20.05 -10.34
CA ASP A 39 11.20 21.33 -10.72
C ASP A 39 9.67 21.24 -10.83
N GLU A 40 9.12 20.14 -11.35
CA GLU A 40 7.68 19.89 -11.35
C GLU A 40 7.13 19.81 -9.91
N MET A 41 7.86 19.15 -9.00
CA MET A 41 7.48 19.08 -7.58
C MET A 41 7.51 20.46 -6.92
N LYS A 42 8.50 21.32 -7.22
CA LYS A 42 8.57 22.70 -6.73
C LYS A 42 7.36 23.50 -7.21
N ASP A 43 6.99 23.36 -8.48
CA ASP A 43 5.83 24.05 -9.05
C ASP A 43 4.53 23.63 -8.37
N ILE A 44 4.33 22.32 -8.16
CA ILE A 44 3.16 21.80 -7.43
C ILE A 44 3.09 22.39 -6.01
N ILE A 45 4.20 22.36 -5.26
CA ILE A 45 4.27 22.90 -3.90
C ILE A 45 4.00 24.41 -3.90
N SER A 46 4.52 25.15 -4.88
CA SER A 46 4.31 26.59 -4.99
C SER A 46 2.83 26.95 -5.21
N LYS A 47 2.11 26.13 -5.99
CA LYS A 47 0.74 26.37 -6.39
C LYS A 47 -0.28 25.89 -5.35
N HIS A 48 0.00 24.77 -4.69
CA HIS A 48 -0.95 24.10 -3.81
C HIS A 48 -0.54 24.12 -2.33
N GLY A 49 0.67 24.60 -2.02
CA GLY A 49 1.27 24.50 -0.69
C GLY A 49 1.89 23.11 -0.45
N LYS A 50 2.64 22.98 0.64
CA LYS A 50 3.19 21.68 1.07
C LYS A 50 2.12 20.92 1.88
N PRO A 51 1.95 19.60 1.69
CA PRO A 51 1.10 18.81 2.58
C PRO A 51 1.51 18.98 4.05
N SER A 52 0.54 18.87 4.96
CA SER A 52 0.81 18.94 6.40
C SER A 52 1.80 17.84 6.78
N LYS A 53 2.78 18.17 7.63
CA LYS A 53 3.66 17.16 8.24
C LYS A 53 2.86 16.36 9.26
N ASN A 54 1.99 15.46 8.80
CA ASN A 54 1.52 14.39 9.66
C ASN A 54 2.67 13.39 9.73
N ASN A 55 3.33 13.32 10.90
CA ASN A 55 4.41 12.36 11.15
C ASN A 55 3.88 10.93 11.39
N GLU A 56 2.58 10.73 11.32
CA GLU A 56 1.94 9.42 11.40
C GLU A 56 1.82 8.87 9.99
N TYR A 57 2.38 7.67 9.78
CA TYR A 57 2.22 6.93 8.54
C TYR A 57 0.74 6.55 8.39
N GLU A 58 -0.01 7.33 7.62
CA GLU A 58 -1.40 7.01 7.29
C GLU A 58 -1.40 5.93 6.22
N ASP A 59 -1.76 4.70 6.61
CA ASP A 59 -1.98 3.60 5.69
C ASP A 59 -3.14 3.93 4.74
N MET A 60 -2.79 4.41 3.55
CA MET A 60 -3.72 4.77 2.48
C MET A 60 -4.65 3.63 2.05
N THR A 61 -4.32 2.38 2.39
CA THR A 61 -5.19 1.23 2.17
C THR A 61 -6.53 1.43 2.89
N ASN A 62 -6.50 1.96 4.12
CA ASN A 62 -7.71 2.15 4.93
C ASN A 62 -8.60 3.29 4.41
N LEU A 63 -8.02 4.32 3.80
CA LEU A 63 -8.78 5.42 3.20
C LEU A 63 -9.58 4.94 1.97
N ILE A 64 -8.97 4.14 1.10
CA ILE A 64 -9.61 3.59 -0.10
C ILE A 64 -10.81 2.68 0.25
N PHE A 65 -10.73 1.95 1.37
CA PHE A 65 -11.81 1.08 1.82
C PHE A 65 -12.87 1.79 2.69
N SER A 66 -12.64 3.04 3.08
CA SER A 66 -13.58 3.85 3.88
C SER A 66 -14.59 4.64 3.04
N GLU A 67 -14.37 4.77 1.73
CA GLU A 67 -15.24 5.51 0.79
C GLU A 67 -16.23 4.61 0.00
N ASN A 68 -16.34 3.32 0.36
CA ASN A 68 -17.35 2.38 -0.18
C ASN A 68 -18.25 1.84 0.93
#